data_AF-A0A9W8HR42-F1
#
_entry.id   AF-A0A9W8HR42-F1
#
_cell.length_a   1.000
_cell.length_b   1.000
_cell.length_c   1.000
_cell.angle_alpha   90.00
_cell.angle_beta   90.00
_cell.angle_gamma   90.00
#
_symmetry.space_group_name_H-M   'P 1'
#
loop_
_entity.id
_entity.type
_entity.pdbx_description
1 polymer ?
#
loop_
_entity_poly.entity_id
_entity_poly.type
_entity_poly.pdbx_seq_one_letter_code
_entity_poly.pdbx_strand_id
1 'polypeptide(L)'
;MTSTYRTLDKKTICFSRAIKDINDKEFFIKLDDDTFVDRDYVVSLIRHYRGWSTPVTISDNRRKKDKTNPGVLDGVLYGNGKFYMFNRPLVKCLDTELQYKGPRNEDSVFGGMVNSGCGEPNVTYVREDDNFIWHKTYVNKNKYIDLAYIKNH
;
A
#
# COMPACT_ATOMS: atom_id res chain seq x y z
N MET A 1 -13.74 -18.02 6.66
CA MET A 1 -12.32 -18.45 6.85
C MET A 1 -11.70 -17.53 7.89
N THR A 2 -11.06 -18.08 8.91
CA THR A 2 -10.41 -17.29 9.96
C THR A 2 -9.12 -16.67 9.43
N SER A 3 -8.98 -15.36 9.59
CA SER A 3 -7.77 -14.61 9.24
C SER A 3 -6.54 -15.15 9.98
N THR A 4 -5.53 -15.62 9.26
CA THR A 4 -4.21 -15.95 9.82
C THR A 4 -3.09 -15.25 9.04
N TYR A 5 -1.91 -15.12 9.66
CA TYR A 5 -0.71 -14.54 9.01
C TYR A 5 -0.34 -15.26 7.69
N ARG A 6 -0.75 -16.53 7.54
CA ARG A 6 -0.53 -17.36 6.34
C ARG A 6 -1.52 -17.09 5.20
N THR A 7 -2.46 -16.18 5.39
CA THR A 7 -3.54 -15.86 4.42
C THR A 7 -3.63 -14.37 4.11
N LEU A 8 -2.64 -13.58 4.53
CA LEU A 8 -2.61 -12.13 4.33
C LEU A 8 -2.53 -11.77 2.84
N ASP A 9 -1.80 -12.53 2.05
CA ASP A 9 -1.77 -12.45 0.60
C ASP A 9 -3.17 -12.61 -0.04
N LYS A 10 -3.96 -13.59 0.42
CA LYS A 10 -5.35 -13.79 -0.01
C LYS A 10 -6.24 -12.63 0.39
N LYS A 11 -6.02 -12.03 1.57
CA LYS A 11 -6.75 -10.82 1.98
C LYS A 11 -6.47 -9.66 1.03
N THR A 12 -5.21 -9.43 0.66
CA THR A 12 -4.88 -8.38 -0.31
C THR A 12 -5.52 -8.64 -1.67
N ILE A 13 -5.55 -9.88 -2.16
CA ILE A 13 -6.27 -10.21 -3.40
C ILE A 13 -7.77 -9.86 -3.27
N CYS A 14 -8.42 -10.27 -2.19
CA CYS A 14 -9.83 -9.95 -1.94
C CYS A 14 -10.08 -8.44 -1.81
N PHE A 15 -9.22 -7.74 -1.08
CA PHE A 15 -9.28 -6.28 -0.93
C PHE A 15 -9.15 -5.60 -2.29
N SER A 16 -8.12 -5.94 -3.07
CA SER A 16 -7.86 -5.38 -4.40
C SER A 16 -9.04 -5.60 -5.36
N ARG A 17 -9.68 -6.78 -5.31
CA ARG A 17 -10.92 -7.04 -6.08
C ARG A 17 -12.05 -6.13 -5.63
N ALA A 18 -12.31 -6.03 -4.33
CA ALA A 18 -13.40 -5.23 -3.79
C ALA A 18 -13.26 -3.73 -4.13
N ILE A 19 -12.04 -3.18 -4.05
CA ILE A 19 -11.83 -1.74 -4.37
C ILE A 19 -11.92 -1.45 -5.87
N LYS A 20 -11.73 -2.43 -6.75
CA LYS A 20 -11.94 -2.23 -8.20
C LYS A 20 -13.41 -1.92 -8.51
N ASP A 21 -14.33 -2.47 -7.73
CA ASP A 21 -15.77 -2.23 -7.92
C ASP A 21 -16.25 -0.87 -7.36
N ILE A 22 -15.45 -0.22 -6.51
CA ILE A 22 -15.75 1.11 -5.95
C ILE A 22 -15.43 2.19 -6.98
N ASN A 23 -16.45 2.80 -7.57
CA ASN A 23 -16.28 3.78 -8.66
C ASN A 23 -16.43 5.25 -8.23
N ASP A 24 -16.99 5.52 -7.06
CA ASP A 24 -17.28 6.86 -6.54
C ASP A 24 -16.14 7.43 -5.66
N LYS A 25 -15.02 6.71 -5.55
CA LYS A 25 -13.85 7.11 -4.77
C LYS A 25 -12.64 7.32 -5.68
N GLU A 26 -11.94 8.42 -5.45
CA GLU A 26 -10.74 8.80 -6.18
C GLU A 26 -9.46 8.27 -5.53
N PHE A 27 -9.47 8.14 -4.19
CA PHE A 27 -8.34 7.67 -3.41
C PHE A 27 -8.74 6.54 -2.47
N PHE A 28 -7.78 5.67 -2.22
CA PHE A 28 -7.89 4.52 -1.35
C PHE A 28 -6.70 4.51 -0.42
N ILE A 29 -6.94 4.12 0.83
CA ILE A 29 -5.90 4.03 1.85
C ILE A 29 -5.97 2.63 2.47
N LYS A 30 -4.82 1.96 2.55
CA LYS A 30 -4.65 0.71 3.30
C LYS A 30 -3.72 1.00 4.48
N LEU A 31 -4.17 0.63 5.68
CA LEU A 31 -3.46 0.79 6.94
C LEU A 31 -3.49 -0.53 7.73
N ASP A 32 -2.44 -0.76 8.51
CA ASP A 32 -2.46 -1.74 9.58
C ASP A 32 -3.23 -1.20 10.81
N ASP A 33 -3.72 -2.09 11.66
CA ASP A 33 -4.53 -1.75 12.84
C ASP A 33 -3.75 -1.06 13.96
N ASP A 34 -2.42 -1.09 13.90
CA ASP A 34 -1.50 -0.42 14.83
C ASP A 34 -0.90 0.89 14.28
N THR A 35 -1.39 1.34 13.12
CA THR A 35 -0.89 2.52 12.39
C THR A 35 -1.78 3.74 12.62
N PHE A 36 -1.14 4.87 12.90
CA PHE A 36 -1.77 6.19 13.02
C PHE A 36 -1.24 7.10 11.91
N VAL A 37 -2.11 7.86 11.28
CA VAL A 37 -1.74 8.80 10.21
C VAL A 37 -2.38 10.15 10.48
N ASP A 38 -1.62 11.22 10.25
CA ASP A 38 -2.10 12.58 10.35
C ASP A 38 -3.17 12.84 9.27
N ARG A 39 -4.31 13.36 9.68
CA ARG A 39 -5.44 13.62 8.79
C ARG A 39 -5.13 14.72 7.79
N ASP A 40 -4.48 15.79 8.23
CA ASP A 40 -4.19 16.95 7.37
C ASP A 40 -3.12 16.61 6.34
N TYR A 41 -2.17 15.75 6.70
CA TYR A 41 -1.25 15.13 5.76
C TYR A 41 -2.00 14.36 4.66
N VAL A 42 -2.93 13.47 5.02
CA VAL A 42 -3.74 12.74 4.02
C VAL A 42 -4.54 13.71 3.13
N VAL A 43 -5.18 14.73 3.71
CA VAL A 43 -5.92 15.74 2.94
C VAL A 43 -4.99 16.50 1.99
N SER A 44 -3.76 16.81 2.41
CA SER A 44 -2.76 17.47 1.56
C SER A 44 -2.37 16.60 0.36
N LEU A 45 -2.17 15.29 0.57
CA LEU A 45 -1.90 14.35 -0.51
C LEU A 45 -3.07 14.25 -1.48
N ILE A 46 -4.31 14.13 -0.96
CA ILE A 46 -5.52 14.10 -1.80
C ILE A 46 -5.59 15.35 -2.66
N ARG A 47 -5.40 16.54 -2.06
CA ARG A 47 -5.44 17.82 -2.79
C ARG A 47 -4.36 17.90 -3.87
N HIS A 48 -3.16 17.43 -3.59
CA HIS A 48 -2.04 17.48 -4.52
C HIS A 48 -2.23 16.57 -5.73
N TYR A 49 -2.67 15.33 -5.50
CA TYR A 49 -2.82 14.32 -6.54
C TYR A 49 -4.23 14.26 -7.16
N ARG A 50 -5.13 15.17 -6.76
CA ARG A 50 -6.50 15.20 -7.26
C ARG A 50 -6.53 15.40 -8.77
N GLY A 51 -7.37 14.63 -9.46
CA GLY A 51 -7.57 14.68 -10.90
C GLY A 51 -6.45 14.07 -11.73
N TRP A 52 -5.41 13.52 -11.10
CA TRP A 52 -4.30 12.90 -11.83
C TRP A 52 -4.79 11.68 -12.61
N SER A 53 -4.46 11.65 -13.92
CA SER A 53 -4.75 10.52 -14.81
C SER A 53 -3.72 9.40 -14.67
N THR A 54 -2.51 9.71 -14.20
CA THR A 54 -1.43 8.74 -13.98
C THR A 54 -1.66 7.93 -12.70
N PRO A 55 -1.45 6.60 -12.70
CA PRO A 55 -1.39 5.79 -11.48
C PRO A 55 -0.38 6.34 -10.46
N VAL A 56 -0.82 6.53 -9.23
CA VAL A 56 0.02 7.00 -8.11
C VAL A 56 -0.07 6.00 -6.96
N THR A 57 1.08 5.65 -6.39
CA THR A 57 1.20 4.92 -5.11
C THR A 57 2.13 5.69 -4.17
N ILE A 58 1.67 5.91 -2.95
CA ILE A 58 2.35 6.66 -1.90
C ILE A 58 2.62 5.69 -0.75
N SER A 59 3.89 5.36 -0.52
CA SER A 59 4.33 4.48 0.57
C SER A 59 5.85 4.51 0.76
N ASP A 60 6.35 3.88 1.83
CA ASP A 60 7.78 3.51 1.97
C ASP A 60 8.14 2.35 1.02
N ASN A 61 8.40 2.68 -0.25
CA ASN A 61 8.67 1.70 -1.32
C ASN A 61 10.04 1.03 -1.18
N ARG A 62 10.07 -0.31 -1.35
CA ARG A 62 11.27 -1.16 -1.33
C ARG A 62 11.19 -2.19 -2.45
N ARG A 63 12.34 -2.73 -2.87
CA ARG A 63 12.39 -3.83 -3.85
C ARG A 63 12.37 -5.19 -3.16
N LYS A 64 11.51 -6.09 -3.65
CA LYS A 64 11.48 -7.47 -3.17
C LYS A 64 12.56 -8.28 -3.87
N LYS A 65 13.18 -9.22 -3.13
CA LYS A 65 13.98 -10.31 -3.71
C LYS A 65 13.19 -11.60 -3.48
N ASP A 66 12.70 -12.22 -4.55
CA ASP A 66 11.95 -13.48 -4.55
C ASP A 66 12.26 -14.31 -5.79
N LYS A 67 13.42 -14.96 -5.78
CA LYS A 67 13.88 -15.82 -6.87
C LYS A 67 12.95 -16.99 -7.19
N THR A 68 12.01 -17.33 -6.29
CA THR A 68 11.03 -18.40 -6.53
C THR A 68 9.89 -17.97 -7.45
N ASN A 69 9.66 -16.65 -7.58
CA ASN A 69 8.62 -16.06 -8.42
C ASN A 69 9.23 -15.05 -9.42
N PRO A 70 10.11 -15.50 -10.32
CA PRO A 70 10.78 -14.61 -11.28
C PRO A 70 9.75 -13.95 -12.20
N GLY A 71 9.93 -12.65 -12.45
CA GLY A 71 9.03 -11.86 -13.31
C GLY A 71 7.65 -11.55 -12.71
N VAL A 72 7.32 -12.10 -11.53
CA VAL A 72 6.05 -11.85 -10.84
C VAL A 72 6.27 -11.06 -9.56
N LEU A 73 7.14 -11.55 -8.67
CA LEU A 73 7.43 -10.92 -7.37
C LEU A 73 8.92 -10.60 -7.18
N ASP A 74 9.80 -11.10 -8.04
CA ASP A 74 11.22 -10.76 -7.98
C ASP A 74 11.49 -9.34 -8.51
N GLY A 75 12.21 -8.53 -7.75
CA GLY A 75 12.59 -7.16 -8.14
C GLY A 75 11.47 -6.12 -8.03
N VAL A 76 10.23 -6.51 -7.73
CA VAL A 76 9.07 -5.60 -7.71
C VAL A 76 9.19 -4.55 -6.60
N LEU A 77 8.77 -3.32 -6.91
CA LEU A 77 8.55 -2.28 -5.91
C LEU A 77 7.26 -2.55 -5.16
N TYR A 78 7.34 -2.52 -3.83
CA TYR A 78 6.21 -2.63 -2.93
C TYR A 78 6.45 -1.71 -1.72
N GLY A 79 5.39 -1.14 -1.16
CA GLY A 79 5.49 -0.41 0.11
C GLY A 79 5.83 -1.34 1.28
N ASN A 80 6.10 -0.80 2.45
CA ASN A 80 6.47 -1.60 3.63
C ASN A 80 5.28 -1.86 4.60
N GLY A 81 4.07 -2.13 4.09
CA GLY A 81 2.93 -2.62 4.90
C GLY A 81 2.13 -1.58 5.67
N LYS A 82 2.73 -0.42 5.95
CA LYS A 82 2.30 0.47 7.03
C LYS A 82 1.27 1.50 6.59
N PHE A 83 1.62 2.27 5.56
CA PHE A 83 0.77 3.25 4.92
C PHE A 83 0.84 3.03 3.42
N TYR A 84 -0.33 2.86 2.81
CA TYR A 84 -0.48 2.96 1.37
C TYR A 84 -1.61 3.90 1.07
N MET A 85 -1.32 4.89 0.26
CA MET A 85 -2.34 5.68 -0.39
C MET A 85 -2.14 5.58 -1.90
N PHE A 86 -3.23 5.36 -2.62
CA PHE A 86 -3.16 5.25 -4.08
C PHE A 86 -4.45 5.75 -4.72
N ASN A 87 -4.33 6.19 -5.97
CA ASN A 87 -5.43 6.80 -6.69
C ASN A 87 -6.21 5.78 -7.55
N ARG A 88 -7.38 6.20 -8.04
CA ARG A 88 -8.28 5.39 -8.85
C ARG A 88 -7.62 4.84 -10.12
N PRO A 89 -6.81 5.60 -10.89
CA PRO A 89 -6.05 5.05 -12.01
C PRO A 89 -5.22 3.81 -11.65
N LEU A 90 -4.53 3.80 -10.49
CA LEU A 90 -3.79 2.63 -10.04
C LEU A 90 -4.70 1.43 -9.79
N VAL A 91 -5.82 1.64 -9.10
CA VAL A 91 -6.81 0.57 -8.83
C VAL A 91 -7.33 -0.06 -10.12
N LYS A 92 -7.60 0.77 -11.14
CA LYS A 92 -8.11 0.30 -12.44
C LYS A 92 -7.15 -0.68 -13.12
N CYS A 93 -5.84 -0.42 -13.05
CA CYS A 93 -4.85 -1.28 -13.71
C CYS A 93 -4.35 -2.45 -12.85
N LEU A 94 -4.68 -2.55 -11.55
CA LEU A 94 -4.25 -3.69 -10.72
C LEU A 94 -4.59 -5.05 -11.35
N ASP A 95 -3.61 -5.94 -11.44
CA ASP A 95 -3.82 -7.35 -11.82
C ASP A 95 -4.25 -8.15 -10.59
N THR A 96 -5.55 -8.26 -10.36
CA THR A 96 -6.11 -9.03 -9.22
C THR A 96 -6.07 -10.53 -9.42
N GLU A 97 -5.66 -10.99 -10.61
CA GLU A 97 -5.57 -12.40 -10.96
C GLU A 97 -4.11 -12.89 -11.00
N LEU A 98 -3.19 -12.07 -10.46
CA LEU A 98 -1.77 -12.38 -10.32
C LEU A 98 -1.53 -13.79 -9.77
N GLN A 99 -0.78 -14.59 -10.52
CA GLN A 99 -0.42 -15.96 -10.13
C GLN A 99 1.01 -16.00 -9.59
N TYR A 100 1.20 -16.54 -8.38
CA TYR A 100 2.52 -16.76 -7.77
C TYR A 100 2.54 -18.07 -6.98
N LYS A 101 3.74 -18.53 -6.63
CA LYS A 101 4.00 -19.78 -5.93
C LYS A 101 4.19 -19.56 -4.43
N GLY A 102 3.39 -20.31 -3.65
CA GLY A 102 3.48 -20.39 -2.19
C GLY A 102 2.96 -19.14 -1.47
N PRO A 103 2.76 -19.20 -0.14
CA PRO A 103 2.31 -18.05 0.63
C PRO A 103 3.36 -16.94 0.64
N ARG A 104 2.93 -15.67 0.58
CA ARG A 104 3.83 -14.51 0.51
C ARG A 104 3.44 -13.38 1.44
N ASN A 105 4.39 -12.46 1.63
CA ASN A 105 4.12 -11.19 2.29
C ASN A 105 3.08 -10.44 1.45
N GLU A 106 2.03 -9.99 2.11
CA GLU A 106 0.88 -9.32 1.52
C GLU A 106 1.26 -8.12 0.64
N ASP A 107 2.19 -7.32 1.12
CA ASP A 107 2.63 -6.09 0.46
C ASP A 107 3.40 -6.38 -0.83
N SER A 108 4.24 -7.43 -0.81
CA SER A 108 4.92 -7.88 -2.02
C SER A 108 3.95 -8.40 -3.08
N VAL A 109 2.84 -9.01 -2.65
CA VAL A 109 1.76 -9.44 -3.57
C VAL A 109 1.07 -8.22 -4.15
N PHE A 110 0.75 -7.20 -3.35
CA PHE A 110 0.21 -5.94 -3.87
C PHE A 110 1.15 -5.26 -4.88
N GLY A 111 2.45 -5.19 -4.56
CA GLY A 111 3.46 -4.68 -5.50
C GLY A 111 3.54 -5.49 -6.79
N GLY A 112 3.39 -6.81 -6.72
CA GLY A 112 3.26 -7.68 -7.90
C GLY A 112 2.03 -7.36 -8.75
N MET A 113 0.87 -7.09 -8.14
CA MET A 113 -0.35 -6.70 -8.85
C MET A 113 -0.18 -5.37 -9.58
N VAL A 114 0.51 -4.41 -8.95
CA VAL A 114 0.85 -3.13 -9.57
C VAL A 114 1.81 -3.33 -10.73
N ASN A 115 2.88 -4.09 -10.54
CA ASN A 115 3.87 -4.31 -11.60
C ASN A 115 3.29 -5.07 -12.80
N SER A 116 2.54 -6.15 -12.55
CA SER A 116 1.91 -6.96 -13.59
C SER A 116 0.83 -6.19 -14.35
N GLY A 117 -0.03 -5.48 -13.63
CA GLY A 117 -1.20 -4.85 -14.23
C GLY A 117 -0.99 -3.43 -14.76
N CYS A 118 -0.21 -2.61 -14.04
CA CYS A 118 0.03 -1.22 -14.40
C CYS A 118 1.36 -1.02 -15.16
N GLY A 119 2.34 -1.89 -14.91
CA GLY A 119 3.72 -1.72 -15.36
C GLY A 119 4.46 -0.66 -14.54
N GLU A 120 5.58 -1.04 -13.90
CA GLU A 120 6.36 -0.14 -13.03
C GLU A 120 6.67 1.24 -13.66
N PRO A 121 7.06 1.36 -14.96
CA PRO A 121 7.36 2.66 -15.56
C PRO A 121 6.15 3.61 -15.69
N ASN A 122 4.92 3.09 -15.63
CA ASN A 122 3.70 3.89 -15.79
C ASN A 122 3.13 4.36 -14.45
N VAL A 123 3.78 4.01 -13.33
CA VAL A 123 3.30 4.31 -11.98
C VAL A 123 4.21 5.36 -11.35
N THR A 124 3.60 6.40 -10.81
CA THR A 124 4.30 7.38 -9.97
C THR A 124 4.41 6.83 -8.55
N TYR A 125 5.63 6.44 -8.17
CA TYR A 125 5.95 6.03 -6.81
C TYR A 125 6.39 7.24 -5.98
N VAL A 126 5.60 7.56 -4.96
CA VAL A 126 5.85 8.67 -4.04
C VAL A 126 6.26 8.09 -2.71
N ARG A 127 7.32 8.64 -2.11
CA ARG A 127 7.73 8.26 -0.75
C ARG A 127 6.82 8.96 0.25
N GLU A 128 6.32 8.21 1.23
CA GLU A 128 5.59 8.75 2.38
C GLU A 128 6.50 9.62 3.27
N ASP A 129 5.89 10.54 4.03
CA ASP A 129 6.61 11.34 5.03
C ASP A 129 6.44 10.73 6.43
N ASP A 130 7.55 10.19 6.95
CA ASP A 130 7.64 9.53 8.26
C ASP A 130 7.35 10.49 9.44
N ASN A 131 7.16 11.80 9.22
CA ASN A 131 6.74 12.73 10.26
C ASN A 131 5.25 12.69 10.57
N PHE A 132 4.44 12.17 9.66
CA PHE A 132 2.97 12.18 9.74
C PHE A 132 2.36 10.78 9.85
N ILE A 133 3.20 9.75 10.02
CA ILE A 133 2.81 8.35 10.12
C ILE A 133 3.50 7.74 11.35
N TRP A 134 2.72 7.14 12.24
CA TRP A 134 3.20 6.59 13.51
C TRP A 134 2.71 5.15 13.75
N HIS A 135 3.43 4.41 14.60
CA HIS A 135 3.10 3.03 14.97
C HIS A 135 3.18 2.80 16.48
N LYS A 136 2.30 1.94 17.00
CA LYS A 136 2.21 1.67 18.45
C LYS A 136 3.46 1.03 19.05
N THR A 137 4.18 0.18 18.30
CA THR A 137 5.35 -0.58 18.80
C THR A 137 6.29 -0.93 17.64
N TYR A 138 7.21 -0.04 17.27
CA TYR A 138 8.31 -0.41 16.36
C TYR A 138 9.62 0.28 16.72
N VAL A 139 10.65 -0.51 16.99
CA VAL A 139 12.04 -0.06 17.25
C VAL A 139 12.75 0.36 15.95
N ASN A 140 12.22 -0.01 14.78
CA ASN A 140 12.86 0.19 13.47
C ASN A 140 12.25 1.32 12.61
N LYS A 141 11.35 2.11 13.19
CA LYS A 141 11.01 3.47 12.74
C LYS A 141 10.90 4.29 14.02
N ASN A 142 11.99 4.96 14.41
CA ASN A 142 12.07 5.74 15.64
C ASN A 142 10.91 6.73 15.73
N LYS A 143 9.92 6.46 16.58
CA LYS A 143 9.12 7.43 17.33
C LYS A 143 8.19 6.63 18.25
N TYR A 144 8.49 6.64 19.55
CA TYR A 144 7.47 6.33 20.56
C TYR A 144 6.34 7.35 20.37
N ILE A 145 5.11 6.87 20.21
CA ILE A 145 3.94 7.75 20.22
C ILE A 145 3.75 8.21 21.66
N ASP A 146 3.98 9.50 21.92
CA ASP A 146 3.42 10.11 23.11
C ASP A 146 1.92 10.30 22.89
N LEU A 147 1.12 9.38 23.43
CA LEU A 147 -0.34 9.42 23.36
C LEU A 147 -0.93 10.68 24.02
N ALA A 148 -0.16 11.44 24.80
CA ALA A 148 -0.57 12.75 25.29
C ALA A 148 -0.61 13.82 24.18
N TYR A 149 0.19 13.67 23.12
CA TYR A 149 0.25 14.64 22.01
C TYR A 149 -0.99 14.59 21.10
N ILE A 150 -1.66 13.43 21.02
CA ILE A 150 -2.85 13.23 20.17
C ILE A 150 -4.10 13.91 20.75
N LYS A 151 -4.10 14.34 22.02
CA LYS A 151 -5.31 14.87 22.68
C LYS A 151 -5.64 16.35 22.43
N ASN A 152 -4.86 17.10 21.65
CA ASN A 152 -4.97 18.57 21.58
C ASN A 152 -5.18 19.20 20.19
N HIS A 153 -5.66 18.46 19.18
CA HIS A 153 -5.99 19.03 17.86
C HIS A 153 -7.37 18.58 17.35
#